data_AF-A0A6A5WT76-F1
#
_entry.id   AF-A0A6A5WT76-F1
#
_cell.length_a   1.000
_cell.length_b   1.000
_cell.length_c   1.000
_cell.angle_alpha   90.00
_cell.angle_beta   90.00
_cell.angle_gamma   90.00
#
_symmetry.space_group_name_H-M   'P 1'
#
loop_
_entity.id
_entity.type
_entity.pdbx_description
1 polymer ?
#
loop_
_entity_poly.entity_id
_entity_poly.type
_entity_poly.pdbx_seq_one_letter_code
_entity_poly.pdbx_strand_id
1 'polypeptide(L)'
;MKCTTAILALAALVAAAPAPIPQDKPSGHEVEISAVTYGGTGCPDKTVQGLLSDDRTTLSLSFDAYTVQSGPNIPATERRKFCQLQLKLKYPGGFQFSIFGADYRGYASLEKGVKGTAQSTYYFSGQQNQSVIPTNFVGPMEGNYLKHDEIDAGSTVWSACGENGILNIKSEVRIVPMTAVGLNLLTVDTVDAKFTQKYFVQWQKCEQKGNGAGTGPIRGPGREVELQ
;
A
#
# COMPACT_ATOMS: atom_id res chain seq x y z
N MET A 1 -4.29 -73.10 41.78
CA MET A 1 -4.91 -72.32 40.70
C MET A 1 -4.29 -70.92 40.75
N LYS A 2 -3.42 -70.56 39.80
CA LYS A 2 -2.67 -69.30 39.82
C LYS A 2 -3.23 -68.36 38.75
N CYS A 3 -3.73 -67.20 39.18
CA CYS A 3 -4.18 -66.10 38.34
C CYS A 3 -3.00 -65.46 37.61
N THR A 4 -3.18 -65.16 36.32
CA THR A 4 -2.23 -64.33 35.57
C THR A 4 -3.03 -63.27 34.83
N THR A 5 -3.02 -62.05 35.37
CA THR A 5 -3.68 -60.87 34.81
C THR A 5 -2.73 -60.23 33.78
N ALA A 6 -3.11 -60.26 32.51
CA ALA A 6 -2.37 -59.58 31.45
C ALA A 6 -2.81 -58.11 31.38
N ILE A 7 -1.89 -57.19 31.68
CA ILE A 7 -2.09 -55.75 31.53
C ILE A 7 -1.73 -55.39 30.09
N LEU A 8 -2.74 -55.09 29.26
CA LEU A 8 -2.53 -54.48 27.95
C LEU A 8 -2.24 -52.98 28.13
N ALA A 9 -1.00 -52.58 27.86
CA ALA A 9 -0.61 -51.18 27.78
C ALA A 9 -1.15 -50.57 26.46
N LEU A 10 -2.09 -49.65 26.57
CA LEU A 10 -2.60 -48.86 25.45
C LEU A 10 -1.63 -47.69 25.18
N ALA A 11 -0.82 -47.78 24.13
CA ALA A 11 0.03 -46.67 23.70
C ALA A 11 -0.84 -45.58 23.04
N ALA A 12 -0.97 -44.42 23.68
CA ALA A 12 -1.62 -43.26 23.10
C ALA A 12 -0.71 -42.64 22.03
N LEU A 13 -1.09 -42.76 20.75
CA LEU A 13 -0.46 -41.99 19.67
C LEU A 13 -0.90 -40.53 19.79
N VAL A 14 0.00 -39.68 20.27
CA VAL A 14 -0.19 -38.23 20.25
C VAL A 14 0.03 -37.76 18.81
N ALA A 15 -1.04 -37.41 18.11
CA ALA A 15 -0.93 -36.77 16.80
C ALA A 15 -0.27 -35.39 16.97
N ALA A 16 0.98 -35.27 16.52
CA ALA A 16 1.65 -33.98 16.44
C ALA A 16 0.97 -33.12 15.37
N ALA A 17 0.17 -32.14 15.79
CA ALA A 17 -0.33 -31.12 14.88
C ALA A 17 0.87 -30.30 14.35
N PRO A 18 0.96 -30.04 13.04
CA PRO A 18 2.03 -29.20 12.50
C PRO A 18 1.96 -27.81 13.15
N ALA A 19 3.08 -27.38 13.74
CA ALA A 19 3.21 -26.03 14.28
C ALA A 19 3.04 -25.01 13.14
N PRO A 20 2.36 -23.87 13.36
CA PRO A 20 2.26 -22.82 12.36
C PRO A 20 3.68 -22.35 11.98
N ILE A 21 4.07 -22.54 10.73
CA ILE A 21 5.33 -22.00 10.21
C ILE A 21 5.21 -20.48 10.26
N PRO A 22 6.16 -19.75 10.86
CA PRO A 22 6.15 -18.29 10.83
C PRO A 22 6.13 -17.80 9.38
N GLN A 23 5.01 -17.25 8.91
CA GLN A 23 4.92 -16.61 7.60
C GLN A 23 5.20 -15.11 7.73
N ASP A 24 6.01 -14.54 6.85
CA ASP A 24 6.30 -13.10 6.83
C ASP A 24 5.20 -12.28 6.13
N LYS A 25 4.27 -12.97 5.46
CA LYS A 25 3.09 -12.40 4.80
C LYS A 25 1.86 -13.31 4.97
N PRO A 26 0.63 -12.81 4.76
CA PRO A 26 -0.59 -13.62 4.75
C PRO A 26 -0.54 -14.77 3.75
N SER A 27 -1.33 -15.83 4.02
CA SER A 27 -1.52 -16.98 3.13
C SER A 27 -2.15 -16.61 1.77
N GLY A 28 -2.76 -15.43 1.68
CA GLY A 28 -3.28 -14.84 0.46
C GLY A 28 -4.77 -15.05 0.21
N HIS A 29 -5.35 -16.17 0.69
CA HIS A 29 -6.81 -16.44 0.56
C HIS A 29 -7.67 -15.51 1.42
N GLU A 30 -7.09 -14.95 2.47
CA GLU A 30 -7.76 -14.09 3.46
C GLU A 30 -7.69 -12.60 3.10
N VAL A 31 -6.93 -12.25 2.05
CA VAL A 31 -6.74 -10.86 1.62
C VAL A 31 -7.70 -10.53 0.48
N GLU A 32 -8.62 -9.59 0.72
CA GLU A 32 -9.68 -9.22 -0.22
C GLU A 32 -9.83 -7.70 -0.30
N ILE A 33 -9.94 -7.16 -1.52
CA ILE A 33 -10.45 -5.80 -1.74
C ILE A 33 -11.97 -5.89 -1.70
N SER A 34 -12.55 -5.58 -0.53
CA SER A 34 -13.99 -5.69 -0.30
C SER A 34 -14.81 -4.53 -0.85
N ALA A 35 -14.19 -3.37 -1.10
CA ALA A 35 -14.82 -2.23 -1.73
C ALA A 35 -13.79 -1.27 -2.34
N VAL A 36 -14.18 -0.63 -3.44
CA VAL A 36 -13.45 0.46 -4.10
C VAL A 36 -14.43 1.63 -4.27
N THR A 37 -14.11 2.78 -3.69
CA THR A 37 -14.82 4.04 -3.95
C THR A 37 -13.83 5.06 -4.46
N TYR A 38 -14.27 5.94 -5.35
CA TYR A 38 -13.40 6.93 -5.97
C TYR A 38 -14.17 8.11 -6.52
N GLY A 39 -13.45 9.19 -6.82
CA GLY A 39 -13.98 10.35 -7.50
C GLY A 39 -12.90 11.39 -7.80
N GLY A 40 -13.11 12.17 -8.86
CA GLY A 40 -12.21 13.22 -9.28
C GLY A 40 -12.31 13.52 -10.77
N THR A 41 -11.56 14.51 -11.24
CA THR A 41 -11.58 14.93 -12.64
C THR A 41 -10.85 13.97 -13.59
N GLY A 42 -10.07 13.02 -13.06
CA GLY A 42 -9.38 11.99 -13.84
C GLY A 42 -10.02 10.60 -13.80
N CYS A 43 -11.11 10.38 -13.06
CA CYS A 43 -11.78 9.08 -12.92
C CYS A 43 -13.28 9.31 -12.82
N PRO A 44 -13.95 9.47 -13.96
CA PRO A 44 -15.41 9.51 -14.02
C PRO A 44 -16.04 8.26 -13.40
N ASP A 45 -17.32 8.31 -13.05
CA ASP A 45 -17.99 7.16 -12.45
C ASP A 45 -17.90 5.91 -13.35
N LYS A 46 -17.75 4.74 -12.70
CA LYS A 46 -17.63 3.41 -13.32
C LYS A 46 -16.38 3.15 -14.15
N THR A 47 -15.37 4.02 -14.09
CA THR A 47 -14.10 3.85 -14.82
C THR A 47 -12.97 3.18 -14.05
N VAL A 48 -13.14 2.88 -12.75
CA VAL A 48 -12.05 2.36 -11.91
C VAL A 48 -12.34 0.96 -11.38
N GLN A 49 -11.36 0.08 -11.50
CA GLN A 49 -11.38 -1.27 -10.93
C GLN A 49 -10.08 -1.53 -10.18
N GLY A 50 -10.18 -2.18 -9.01
CA GLY A 50 -9.02 -2.60 -8.23
C GLY A 50 -8.87 -4.10 -8.23
N LEU A 51 -7.67 -4.57 -8.56
CA LEU A 51 -7.31 -5.99 -8.59
C LEU A 51 -6.04 -6.19 -7.74
N LEU A 52 -6.01 -7.27 -6.96
CA LEU A 52 -4.83 -7.64 -6.19
C LEU A 52 -4.23 -8.92 -6.79
N SER A 53 -2.92 -8.93 -7.04
CA SER A 53 -2.20 -10.10 -7.56
C SER A 53 -2.33 -11.30 -6.63
N ASP A 54 -2.21 -12.52 -7.16
CA ASP A 54 -2.35 -13.76 -6.38
C ASP A 54 -1.38 -13.87 -5.21
N ASP A 55 -0.15 -13.36 -5.40
CA ASP A 55 0.89 -13.31 -4.38
C ASP A 55 0.75 -12.15 -3.38
N ARG A 56 -0.26 -11.30 -3.58
CA ARG A 56 -0.66 -10.13 -2.77
C ARG A 56 0.42 -9.06 -2.64
N THR A 57 1.33 -8.99 -3.62
CA THR A 57 2.40 -7.99 -3.67
C THR A 57 2.08 -6.83 -4.58
N THR A 58 1.05 -6.93 -5.43
CA THR A 58 0.74 -5.91 -6.44
C THR A 58 -0.74 -5.59 -6.47
N LEU A 59 -1.08 -4.36 -6.11
CA LEU A 59 -2.40 -3.77 -6.34
C LEU A 59 -2.40 -3.09 -7.70
N SER A 60 -3.22 -3.59 -8.62
CA SER A 60 -3.46 -2.99 -9.92
C SER A 60 -4.75 -2.18 -9.87
N LEU A 61 -4.66 -0.89 -10.14
CA LEU A 61 -5.82 -0.03 -10.32
C LEU A 61 -5.97 0.30 -11.79
N SER A 62 -7.09 -0.10 -12.37
CA SER A 62 -7.47 0.31 -13.71
C SER A 62 -8.20 1.66 -13.67
N PHE A 63 -7.89 2.61 -14.53
CA PHE A 63 -8.60 3.89 -14.66
C PHE A 63 -8.95 4.16 -16.13
N ASP A 64 -9.75 5.19 -16.39
CA ASP A 64 -9.97 5.71 -17.73
C ASP A 64 -9.40 7.14 -17.86
N ALA A 65 -8.80 7.44 -19.01
CA ALA A 65 -8.46 8.76 -19.53
C ALA A 65 -7.79 9.76 -18.54
N TYR A 66 -6.53 9.50 -18.16
CA TYR A 66 -5.68 10.42 -17.40
C TYR A 66 -4.79 11.27 -18.30
N THR A 67 -5.40 12.20 -19.03
CA THR A 67 -4.67 13.10 -19.94
C THR A 67 -4.72 14.53 -19.43
N VAL A 68 -3.55 15.14 -19.21
CA VAL A 68 -3.42 16.59 -18.96
C VAL A 68 -2.70 17.27 -20.10
N GLN A 69 -3.12 18.49 -20.40
CA GLN A 69 -2.57 19.29 -21.50
C GLN A 69 -2.35 20.73 -21.06
N SER A 70 -1.39 21.40 -21.71
CA SER A 70 -1.22 22.85 -21.59
C SER A 70 -0.69 23.47 -22.87
N GLY A 71 -1.10 24.70 -23.14
CA GLY A 71 -0.62 25.47 -24.27
C GLY A 71 -1.58 26.63 -24.57
N PRO A 72 -1.37 27.36 -25.68
CA PRO A 72 -2.28 28.40 -26.12
C PRO A 72 -3.70 27.85 -26.29
N ASN A 73 -4.70 28.58 -25.78
CA ASN A 73 -6.12 28.23 -25.86
C ASN A 73 -6.55 26.96 -25.12
N ILE A 74 -5.68 26.32 -24.33
CA ILE A 74 -6.05 25.21 -23.45
C ILE A 74 -6.49 25.75 -22.08
N PRO A 75 -7.70 25.43 -21.60
CA PRO A 75 -8.16 25.87 -20.29
C PRO A 75 -7.22 25.45 -19.16
N ALA A 76 -7.09 26.30 -18.13
CA ALA A 76 -6.25 26.01 -16.98
C ALA A 76 -6.67 24.71 -16.25
N THR A 77 -7.93 24.29 -16.36
CA THR A 77 -8.46 23.04 -15.79
C THR A 77 -7.87 21.79 -16.45
N GLU A 78 -7.48 21.84 -17.72
CA GLU A 78 -6.94 20.66 -18.43
C GLU A 78 -5.48 20.36 -18.07
N ARG A 79 -4.79 21.28 -17.39
CA ARG A 79 -3.39 21.04 -16.99
C ARG A 79 -3.24 20.16 -15.76
N ARG A 80 -4.33 19.89 -15.04
CA ARG A 80 -4.30 19.15 -13.79
C ARG A 80 -5.53 18.27 -13.66
N LYS A 81 -5.30 16.97 -13.50
CA LYS A 81 -6.34 16.00 -13.17
C LYS A 81 -5.97 15.25 -11.90
N PHE A 82 -6.98 14.87 -11.14
CA PHE A 82 -6.79 14.10 -9.93
C PHE A 82 -7.91 13.09 -9.71
N CYS A 83 -7.61 12.10 -8.87
CA CYS A 83 -8.50 11.05 -8.42
C CYS A 83 -8.20 10.76 -6.98
N GLN A 84 -9.26 10.82 -6.20
CA GLN A 84 -9.27 10.32 -4.85
C GLN A 84 -9.85 8.91 -4.89
N LEU A 85 -9.09 7.94 -4.39
CA LEU A 85 -9.51 6.56 -4.24
C LEU A 85 -9.53 6.17 -2.77
N GLN A 86 -10.43 5.26 -2.44
CA GLN A 86 -10.53 4.61 -1.16
C GLN A 86 -10.77 3.12 -1.38
N LEU A 87 -9.87 2.32 -0.84
CA LEU A 87 -9.83 0.87 -0.97
C LEU A 87 -10.04 0.26 0.42
N LYS A 88 -11.07 -0.57 0.56
CA LYS A 88 -11.33 -1.30 1.79
C LYS A 88 -10.76 -2.71 1.67
N LEU A 89 -9.65 -2.96 2.34
CA LEU A 89 -8.99 -4.26 2.36
C LEU A 89 -9.38 -5.03 3.62
N LYS A 90 -9.71 -6.30 3.46
CA LYS A 90 -9.73 -7.31 4.51
C LYS A 90 -8.45 -8.13 4.43
N TYR A 91 -7.89 -8.51 5.56
CA TYR A 91 -6.68 -9.32 5.66
C TYR A 91 -6.65 -10.02 7.03
N PRO A 92 -5.84 -11.08 7.23
CA PRO A 92 -5.86 -11.81 8.48
C PRO A 92 -5.29 -10.97 9.63
N GLY A 93 -5.82 -11.21 10.83
CA GLY A 93 -5.38 -10.54 12.06
C GLY A 93 -3.90 -10.79 12.34
N GLY A 94 -3.24 -9.79 12.95
CA GLY A 94 -1.82 -9.87 13.26
C GLY A 94 -0.89 -9.49 12.10
N PHE A 95 -1.43 -8.94 11.01
CA PHE A 95 -0.65 -8.34 9.93
C PHE A 95 -0.95 -6.84 9.79
N GLN A 96 -0.01 -6.15 9.15
CA GLN A 96 -0.17 -4.82 8.61
C GLN A 96 0.47 -4.76 7.22
N PHE A 97 0.00 -3.83 6.40
CA PHE A 97 0.50 -3.64 5.04
C PHE A 97 0.82 -2.18 4.77
N SER A 98 1.63 -1.98 3.73
CA SER A 98 1.98 -0.66 3.24
C SER A 98 2.13 -0.68 1.72
N ILE A 99 1.96 0.49 1.11
CA ILE A 99 2.39 0.73 -0.27
C ILE A 99 3.83 1.21 -0.21
N PHE A 100 4.72 0.59 -0.98
CA PHE A 100 6.14 0.95 -1.01
C PHE A 100 6.63 1.41 -2.37
N GLY A 101 5.82 1.28 -3.42
CA GLY A 101 6.20 1.73 -4.75
C GLY A 101 5.03 1.82 -5.71
N ALA A 102 5.26 2.46 -6.86
CA ALA A 102 4.28 2.58 -7.92
C ALA A 102 4.93 2.64 -9.32
N ASP A 103 4.27 2.02 -10.30
CA ASP A 103 4.67 2.08 -11.72
C ASP A 103 3.80 3.05 -12.51
N TYR A 104 4.39 4.12 -13.02
CA TYR A 104 3.75 5.07 -13.93
C TYR A 104 4.17 4.80 -15.36
N ARG A 105 3.21 4.45 -16.21
CA ARG A 105 3.38 4.33 -17.66
C ARG A 105 2.62 5.44 -18.35
N GLY A 106 3.04 5.87 -19.55
CA GLY A 106 2.26 6.80 -20.36
C GLY A 106 3.04 7.38 -21.52
N TYR A 107 2.58 8.53 -22.00
CA TYR A 107 3.23 9.34 -23.03
C TYR A 107 3.43 10.76 -22.52
N ALA A 108 4.60 11.33 -22.80
CA ALA A 108 4.91 12.71 -22.50
C ALA A 108 5.40 13.40 -23.76
N SER A 109 4.85 14.59 -24.03
CA SER A 109 5.34 15.54 -25.01
C SER A 109 5.40 16.90 -24.32
N LEU A 110 6.58 17.28 -23.86
CA LEU A 110 6.81 18.50 -23.10
C LEU A 110 7.90 19.32 -23.80
N GLU A 111 7.65 20.60 -24.00
CA GLU A 111 8.61 21.54 -24.56
C GLU A 111 9.69 21.91 -23.53
N LYS A 112 10.77 22.53 -24.02
CA LYS A 112 11.86 23.00 -23.16
C LYS A 112 11.34 23.95 -22.08
N GLY A 113 11.67 23.66 -20.82
CA GLY A 113 11.27 24.48 -19.66
C GLY A 113 9.90 24.13 -19.09
N VAL A 114 9.15 23.24 -19.73
CA VAL A 114 7.90 22.67 -19.20
C VAL A 114 8.23 21.47 -18.31
N LYS A 115 7.51 21.36 -17.18
CA LYS A 115 7.60 20.24 -16.25
C LYS A 115 6.25 19.58 -16.09
N GLY A 116 6.25 18.26 -16.18
CA GLY A 116 5.14 17.42 -15.78
C GLY A 116 5.42 16.78 -14.42
N THR A 117 4.39 16.57 -13.62
CA THR A 117 4.47 15.76 -12.40
C THR A 117 3.29 14.80 -12.38
N ALA A 118 3.56 13.51 -12.23
CA ALA A 118 2.60 12.52 -11.77
C ALA A 118 2.91 12.24 -10.29
N GLN A 119 1.91 12.18 -9.43
CA GLN A 119 2.12 12.00 -8.00
C GLN A 119 1.01 11.15 -7.41
N SER A 120 1.38 10.19 -6.58
CA SER A 120 0.45 9.45 -5.73
C SER A 120 0.74 9.74 -4.25
N THR A 121 -0.31 10.05 -3.49
CA THR A 121 -0.24 10.22 -2.05
C THR A 121 -1.08 9.13 -1.37
N TYR A 122 -0.49 8.43 -0.39
CA TYR A 122 -1.08 7.28 0.29
C TYR A 122 -1.24 7.56 1.76
N TYR A 123 -2.37 7.17 2.33
CA TYR A 123 -2.63 7.30 3.75
C TYR A 123 -3.75 6.34 4.19
N PHE A 124 -3.72 5.94 5.46
CA PHE A 124 -4.73 5.07 6.04
C PHE A 124 -5.76 5.89 6.81
N SER A 125 -7.06 5.58 6.63
CA SER A 125 -8.12 6.28 7.36
C SER A 125 -7.91 6.16 8.87
N GLY A 126 -8.08 7.28 9.58
CA GLY A 126 -7.83 7.37 11.03
C GLY A 126 -6.38 7.66 11.40
N GLN A 127 -5.46 7.76 10.44
CA GLN A 127 -4.06 8.16 10.66
C GLN A 127 -3.78 9.55 10.07
N GLN A 128 -2.79 10.25 10.62
CA GLN A 128 -2.34 11.57 10.14
C GLN A 128 -1.16 11.48 9.16
N ASN A 129 -0.41 10.37 9.21
CA ASN A 129 0.78 10.19 8.37
C ASN A 129 0.36 9.84 6.94
N GLN A 130 1.15 10.34 5.97
CA GLN A 130 0.99 10.02 4.56
C GLN A 130 2.35 9.80 3.89
N SER A 131 2.38 8.94 2.88
CA SER A 131 3.53 8.78 1.99
C SER A 131 3.22 9.44 0.65
N VAL A 132 4.24 10.00 -0.02
CA VAL A 132 4.10 10.62 -1.34
C VAL A 132 5.13 10.05 -2.29
N ILE A 133 4.69 9.66 -3.49
CA ILE A 133 5.55 9.19 -4.58
C ILE A 133 5.36 10.11 -5.78
N PRO A 134 6.27 11.06 -6.03
CA PRO A 134 6.24 11.92 -7.20
C PRO A 134 7.17 11.40 -8.32
N THR A 135 6.64 11.33 -9.54
CA THR A 135 7.40 11.20 -10.79
C THR A 135 7.47 12.54 -11.49
N ASN A 136 8.69 13.03 -11.75
CA ASN A 136 8.88 14.29 -12.43
C ASN A 136 9.36 14.09 -13.87
N PHE A 137 8.80 14.89 -14.76
CA PHE A 137 9.11 14.94 -16.19
C PHE A 137 9.63 16.34 -16.51
N VAL A 138 10.77 16.44 -17.21
CA VAL A 138 11.39 17.71 -17.57
C VAL A 138 11.58 17.74 -19.07
N GLY A 139 10.94 18.70 -19.74
CA GLY A 139 11.12 18.91 -21.16
C GLY A 139 12.47 19.56 -21.50
N PRO A 140 12.94 19.45 -22.76
CA PRO A 140 12.22 18.89 -23.90
C PRO A 140 12.20 17.36 -23.86
N MET A 141 11.03 16.76 -24.05
CA MET A 141 10.89 15.31 -24.18
C MET A 141 9.67 14.96 -25.01
N GLU A 142 9.77 13.88 -25.77
CA GLU A 142 8.68 13.32 -26.54
C GLU A 142 8.81 11.80 -26.56
N GLY A 143 7.77 11.09 -26.14
CA GLY A 143 7.72 9.64 -26.23
C GLY A 143 7.01 8.95 -25.07
N ASN A 144 6.93 7.63 -25.20
CA ASN A 144 6.42 6.76 -24.15
C ASN A 144 7.38 6.70 -22.97
N TYR A 145 6.84 6.54 -21.77
CA TYR A 145 7.61 6.33 -20.57
C TYR A 145 7.05 5.17 -19.74
N LEU A 146 7.95 4.55 -18.98
CA LEU A 146 7.66 3.68 -17.86
C LEU A 146 8.62 4.08 -16.73
N LYS A 147 8.06 4.44 -15.58
CA LYS A 147 8.79 4.91 -14.40
C LYS A 147 8.35 4.09 -13.20
N HIS A 148 9.32 3.57 -12.48
CA HIS A 148 9.11 2.90 -11.21
C HIS A 148 9.66 3.83 -10.12
N ASP A 149 8.81 4.16 -9.16
CA ASP A 149 9.20 5.01 -8.03
C ASP A 149 8.86 4.30 -6.72
N GLU A 150 9.77 4.35 -5.76
CA GLU A 150 9.66 3.71 -4.45
C GLU A 150 9.57 4.76 -3.33
N ILE A 151 8.98 4.38 -2.19
CA ILE A 151 8.94 5.15 -0.96
C ILE A 151 10.13 4.72 -0.11
N ASP A 152 10.92 5.70 0.34
CA ASP A 152 11.97 5.44 1.33
C ASP A 152 11.38 4.74 2.56
N ALA A 153 12.09 3.73 3.08
CA ALA A 153 11.61 2.92 4.21
C ALA A 153 11.19 3.77 5.44
N GLY A 154 11.85 4.92 5.68
CA GLY A 154 11.51 5.85 6.77
C GLY A 154 10.28 6.73 6.54
N SER A 155 9.81 6.82 5.29
CA SER A 155 8.63 7.61 4.89
C SER A 155 7.42 6.72 4.59
N THR A 156 7.55 5.41 4.84
CA THR A 156 6.53 4.39 4.61
C THR A 156 5.46 4.47 5.69
N VAL A 157 4.20 4.65 5.30
CA VAL A 157 3.05 4.57 6.22
C VAL A 157 2.48 3.17 6.25
N TRP A 158 2.15 2.67 7.43
CA TRP A 158 1.63 1.31 7.63
C TRP A 158 0.16 1.34 8.05
N SER A 159 -0.61 0.35 7.59
CA SER A 159 -1.97 0.15 8.07
C SER A 159 -1.96 -0.10 9.58
N ALA A 160 -3.09 0.14 10.24
CA ALA A 160 -3.25 -0.35 11.60
C ALA A 160 -3.12 -1.89 11.62
N CYS A 161 -2.59 -2.40 12.72
CA CYS A 161 -2.64 -3.83 13.00
C CYS A 161 -4.11 -4.26 13.14
N GLY A 162 -4.54 -5.29 12.39
CA GLY A 162 -5.90 -5.78 12.51
C GLY A 162 -6.33 -6.60 11.32
N GLU A 163 -7.64 -6.65 11.09
CA GLU A 163 -8.26 -7.49 10.06
C GLU A 163 -8.86 -6.67 8.90
N ASN A 164 -8.86 -5.34 9.04
CA ASN A 164 -9.47 -4.42 8.08
C ASN A 164 -8.66 -3.13 8.02
N GLY A 165 -8.47 -2.62 6.80
CA GLY A 165 -7.77 -1.37 6.55
C GLY A 165 -8.44 -0.59 5.42
N ILE A 166 -8.52 0.73 5.60
CA ILE A 166 -9.00 1.63 4.55
C ILE A 166 -7.79 2.41 4.03
N LEU A 167 -7.31 2.03 2.85
CA LEU A 167 -6.23 2.72 2.15
C LEU A 167 -6.84 3.80 1.26
N ASN A 168 -6.37 5.03 1.43
CA ASN A 168 -6.71 6.13 0.55
C ASN A 168 -5.52 6.43 -0.36
N ILE A 169 -5.80 6.62 -1.64
CA ILE A 169 -4.80 6.97 -2.65
C ILE A 169 -5.28 8.24 -3.35
N LYS A 170 -4.47 9.28 -3.37
CA LYS A 170 -4.70 10.46 -4.19
C LYS A 170 -3.71 10.45 -5.34
N SER A 171 -4.18 10.16 -6.55
CA SER A 171 -3.41 10.27 -7.78
C SER A 171 -3.63 11.64 -8.41
N GLU A 172 -2.56 12.34 -8.76
CA GLU A 172 -2.59 13.67 -9.37
C GLU A 172 -1.57 13.77 -10.49
N VAL A 173 -1.97 14.41 -11.60
CA VAL A 173 -1.09 14.69 -12.72
C VAL A 173 -1.21 16.16 -13.07
N ARG A 174 -0.08 16.83 -13.29
CA ARG A 174 -0.07 18.26 -13.59
C ARG A 174 1.05 18.68 -14.55
N ILE A 175 0.82 19.74 -15.32
CA ILE A 175 1.84 20.41 -16.16
C ILE A 175 2.02 21.87 -15.73
N VAL A 176 3.27 22.33 -15.68
CA VAL A 176 3.68 23.72 -15.40
C VAL A 176 4.81 24.16 -16.36
N PRO A 177 5.00 25.47 -16.65
CA PRO A 177 4.21 26.62 -16.19
C PRO A 177 2.92 26.83 -16.99
N MET A 178 2.10 27.81 -16.58
CA MET A 178 0.89 28.20 -17.33
C MET A 178 1.19 28.90 -18.65
N THR A 179 2.34 29.55 -18.71
CA THR A 179 2.79 30.42 -19.81
C THR A 179 3.51 29.65 -20.92
N ALA A 180 3.34 28.33 -20.99
CA ALA A 180 3.90 27.53 -22.07
C ALA A 180 3.31 27.99 -23.41
N VAL A 181 4.17 28.20 -24.40
CA VAL A 181 3.80 28.82 -25.69
C VAL A 181 3.42 27.80 -26.76
N GLY A 182 3.78 26.53 -26.59
CA GLY A 182 3.31 25.43 -27.44
C GLY A 182 2.46 24.42 -26.68
N LEU A 183 2.08 23.37 -27.42
CA LEU A 183 1.23 22.30 -26.91
C LEU A 183 2.05 21.28 -26.14
N ASN A 184 1.59 20.97 -24.94
CA ASN A 184 2.22 20.03 -24.03
C ASN A 184 1.19 19.01 -23.58
N LEU A 185 1.62 17.76 -23.47
CA LEU A 185 0.78 16.60 -23.17
C LEU A 185 1.52 15.73 -22.17
N LEU A 186 0.81 15.31 -21.13
CA LEU A 186 1.25 14.24 -20.24
C LEU A 186 0.04 13.33 -20.02
N THR A 187 0.20 12.08 -20.43
CA THR A 187 -0.76 11.02 -20.15
C THR A 187 -0.17 10.09 -19.13
N VAL A 188 -1.00 9.57 -18.26
CA VAL A 188 -0.68 8.36 -17.52
C VAL A 188 -1.56 7.31 -18.21
N ASP A 189 -0.89 6.29 -18.79
CA ASP A 189 -1.15 5.17 -19.74
C ASP A 189 -1.71 5.46 -21.14
N THR A 190 -1.13 4.75 -22.11
CA THR A 190 -1.63 4.50 -23.48
C THR A 190 -0.92 3.29 -24.09
N VAL A 191 -1.66 2.19 -24.36
CA VAL A 191 -1.70 1.43 -25.64
C VAL A 191 -3.10 0.79 -25.83
N ASP A 192 -3.79 0.38 -24.76
CA ASP A 192 -5.01 -0.45 -24.86
C ASP A 192 -6.32 0.18 -24.30
N ALA A 193 -6.37 1.51 -24.19
CA ALA A 193 -7.50 2.29 -23.66
C ALA A 193 -7.92 2.03 -22.19
N LYS A 194 -7.29 1.07 -21.50
CA LYS A 194 -7.47 0.83 -20.06
C LYS A 194 -6.17 1.11 -19.32
N PHE A 195 -6.15 2.19 -18.55
CA PHE A 195 -5.00 2.60 -17.76
C PHE A 195 -4.77 1.63 -16.60
N THR A 196 -3.64 0.94 -16.45
CA THR A 196 -3.37 0.12 -15.25
C THR A 196 -2.16 0.62 -14.47
N GLN A 197 -2.41 1.26 -13.32
CA GLN A 197 -1.37 1.63 -12.36
C GLN A 197 -1.10 0.47 -11.42
N LYS A 198 0.16 0.09 -11.27
CA LYS A 198 0.58 -0.91 -10.29
C LYS A 198 1.11 -0.21 -9.05
N TYR A 199 0.68 -0.68 -7.89
CA TYR A 199 1.15 -0.28 -6.58
C TYR A 199 1.72 -1.52 -5.89
N PHE A 200 2.94 -1.41 -5.40
CA PHE A 200 3.60 -2.53 -4.75
C PHE A 200 3.30 -2.53 -3.25
N VAL A 201 2.86 -3.67 -2.76
CA VAL A 201 2.36 -3.91 -1.40
C VAL A 201 3.39 -4.74 -0.64
N GLN A 202 3.75 -4.27 0.54
CA GLN A 202 4.57 -5.01 1.50
C GLN A 202 3.76 -5.37 2.73
N TRP A 203 4.08 -6.53 3.31
CA TRP A 203 3.42 -7.07 4.49
C TRP A 203 4.43 -7.22 5.62
N GLN A 204 3.97 -7.02 6.85
CA GLN A 204 4.70 -7.46 8.03
C GLN A 204 3.73 -7.89 9.12
N LYS A 205 4.22 -8.71 10.04
CA LYS A 205 3.49 -9.04 11.26
C LYS A 205 3.39 -7.81 12.15
N CYS A 206 2.29 -7.71 12.86
CA CYS A 206 2.20 -6.78 13.97
C CYS A 206 3.18 -7.19 15.05
N GLU A 207 3.88 -6.22 15.61
CA GLU A 207 4.57 -6.43 16.87
C GLU A 207 3.51 -6.74 17.94
N GLN A 208 3.60 -7.93 18.54
CA GLN A 208 2.91 -8.21 19.78
C GLN A 208 3.46 -7.21 20.79
N LYS A 209 2.67 -6.21 21.21
CA LYS A 209 3.01 -5.49 22.44
C LYS A 209 3.13 -6.55 23.51
N GLY A 210 4.35 -6.87 23.90
CA GLY A 210 4.61 -7.89 24.90
C GLY A 210 3.79 -7.56 26.13
N ASN A 211 2.91 -8.47 26.53
CA ASN A 211 2.40 -8.47 27.89
C ASN A 211 3.60 -8.73 28.80
N GLY A 212 4.32 -7.65 29.15
CA GLY A 212 5.34 -7.63 30.17
C GLY A 212 4.68 -7.82 31.54
N ALA A 213 4.13 -9.01 31.79
CA ALA A 213 3.93 -9.51 33.14
C ALA A 213 5.30 -9.88 33.70
N GLY A 214 6.10 -8.85 34.01
CA GLY A 214 7.29 -8.99 34.82
C GLY A 214 6.86 -9.22 36.27
N THR A 215 6.61 -10.47 36.64
CA THR A 215 6.64 -10.88 38.04
C THR A 215 8.10 -10.88 38.49
N GLY A 216 8.63 -9.69 38.78
CA GLY A 216 9.83 -9.54 39.58
C GLY A 216 9.50 -9.87 41.04
N PRO A 217 10.35 -10.64 41.76
CA PRO A 217 10.12 -10.90 43.16
C PRO A 217 10.24 -9.60 43.97
N ILE A 218 9.21 -9.31 44.76
CA ILE A 218 9.19 -8.26 45.77
C ILE A 218 10.26 -8.60 46.82
N ARG A 219 11.41 -7.91 46.78
CA ARG A 219 12.28 -7.75 47.96
C ARG A 219 11.88 -6.45 48.64
N GLY A 220 11.14 -6.57 49.74
CA GLY A 220 10.85 -5.44 50.62
C GLY A 220 12.12 -4.91 51.31
N PRO A 221 12.19 -3.61 51.63
CA PRO A 221 13.27 -3.07 52.44
C PRO A 221 13.02 -3.42 53.91
N GLY A 222 13.66 -4.49 54.38
CA GLY A 222 13.85 -4.76 55.80
C GLY A 222 14.93 -3.84 56.35
N ARG A 223 14.54 -2.96 57.25
CA ARG A 223 15.39 -2.01 57.97
C ARG A 223 15.98 -2.73 59.19
N GLU A 224 17.29 -2.83 59.29
CA GLU A 224 17.95 -3.08 60.57
C GLU A 224 19.21 -2.23 60.66
N VAL A 225 19.17 -1.32 61.63
CA VAL A 225 20.25 -0.47 62.09
C VAL A 225 20.86 -1.24 63.26
N GLU A 226 22.12 -1.67 63.16
CA GLU A 226 22.88 -2.09 64.33
C GLU A 226 24.16 -1.27 64.41
N LEU A 227 24.30 -0.63 65.58
CA LEU A 227 25.43 0.14 66.06
C LEU A 227 26.60 -0.79 66.39
N GLN A 228 27.80 -0.44 65.93
CA GLN A 228 29.04 -0.44 66.73
C GLN A 228 30.13 0.35 66.01
#